data_AF-A0A518U6X0-F1
#
_entry.id   AF-A0A518U6X0-F1
#
_cell.length_a   1.000
_cell.length_b   1.000
_cell.length_c   1.000
_cell.angle_alpha   90.00
_cell.angle_beta   90.00
_cell.angle_gamma   90.00
#
_symmetry.space_group_name_H-M   'P 1'
#
loop_
_entity.id
_entity.type
_entity.pdbx_description
1 polymer ?
#
loop_
_entity_poly.entity_id
_entity_poly.type
_entity_poly.pdbx_seq_one_letter_code
_entity_poly.pdbx_strand_id
1 'polypeptide(L)'
;MEKTVVNGSYAPGEAHESYAYMTFGTWFEDRTTGSTAQGVNGSFVYGSATDPASIPSTGTASYAGNISGTYFLANGAEPPDTHASMNATVDFSARSLSFSTQNSRIYNSYDNTYDQATNKVTIVNSNATAAPELNMNGTLTYAAGSNVFSGTVTDAGGRSGTATGRFFGPAAEEIGGAFGLSAAGKGTHSGYFVGKK
;
A
#
# COMPACT_ATOMS: atom_id res chain seq x y z
N MET A 1 -13.47 8.42 21.40
CA MET A 1 -13.03 8.08 20.03
C MET A 1 -11.67 7.43 20.18
N GLU A 2 -11.59 6.13 19.90
CA GLU A 2 -10.36 5.36 19.97
C GLU A 2 -9.75 5.34 18.57
N LYS A 3 -8.49 5.76 18.44
CA LYS A 3 -7.75 5.76 17.18
C LYS A 3 -6.75 4.63 17.24
N THR A 4 -7.02 3.55 16.50
CA THR A 4 -6.08 2.44 16.39
C THR A 4 -5.15 2.70 15.22
N VAL A 5 -3.86 2.90 15.52
CA VAL A 5 -2.80 2.94 14.51
C VAL A 5 -2.18 1.56 14.46
N VAL A 6 -2.31 0.87 13.32
CA VAL A 6 -1.61 -0.40 13.09
C VAL A 6 -0.34 -0.07 12.31
N ASN A 7 0.81 -0.14 12.99
CA ASN A 7 2.11 0.00 12.34
C ASN A 7 2.40 -1.26 11.52
N GLY A 8 2.17 -1.16 10.21
CA GLY A 8 2.29 -2.27 9.27
C GLY A 8 1.33 -3.42 9.60
N SER A 9 0.22 -3.51 8.87
CA SER A 9 -0.48 -4.78 8.77
C SER A 9 0.43 -5.72 7.98
N TYR A 10 0.94 -6.77 8.62
CA TYR A 10 1.76 -7.80 7.99
C TYR A 10 1.02 -9.13 8.04
N ALA A 11 0.96 -9.81 6.90
CA ALA A 11 0.46 -11.17 6.87
C ALA A 11 1.50 -12.14 7.49
N PRO A 12 1.07 -13.20 8.19
CA PRO A 12 1.98 -14.24 8.68
C PRO A 12 2.74 -14.88 7.51
N GLY A 13 4.06 -14.92 7.61
CA GLY A 13 4.94 -15.61 6.64
C GLY A 13 5.58 -14.72 5.57
N GLU A 14 5.33 -13.41 5.56
CA GLU A 14 6.07 -12.47 4.71
C GLU A 14 7.40 -12.07 5.35
N ALA A 15 8.48 -12.05 4.57
CA ALA A 15 9.80 -11.63 5.05
C ALA A 15 9.75 -10.17 5.52
N HIS A 16 10.23 -9.92 6.74
CA HIS A 16 10.36 -8.60 7.33
C HIS A 16 11.41 -7.80 6.57
N GLU A 17 10.99 -7.06 5.55
CA GLU A 17 11.87 -6.05 4.95
C GLU A 17 11.93 -4.86 5.91
N SER A 18 13.01 -4.77 6.69
CA SER A 18 13.30 -3.57 7.47
C SER A 18 13.68 -2.45 6.51
N TYR A 19 12.98 -1.32 6.63
CA TYR A 19 13.30 -0.09 5.93
C TYR A 19 14.07 0.84 6.87
N ALA A 20 15.19 1.36 6.40
CA ALA A 20 16.09 2.21 7.18
C ALA A 20 15.65 3.68 7.17
N TYR A 21 14.92 4.11 6.13
CA TYR A 21 14.61 5.52 5.91
C TYR A 21 13.12 5.85 5.97
N MET A 22 12.24 4.85 6.08
CA MET A 22 10.81 5.09 6.19
C MET A 22 10.08 4.15 7.16
N THR A 23 8.91 4.61 7.59
CA THR A 23 7.87 3.86 8.28
C THR A 23 6.55 4.03 7.55
N PHE A 24 5.64 3.10 7.75
CA PHE A 24 4.38 3.04 7.02
C PHE A 24 3.32 2.29 7.82
N GLY A 25 2.08 2.45 7.40
CA GLY A 25 0.98 1.71 7.99
C GLY A 25 -0.37 2.18 7.50
N THR A 26 -1.39 1.60 8.10
CA THR A 26 -2.78 1.98 7.93
C THR A 26 -3.35 2.45 9.26
N TRP A 27 -4.33 3.33 9.19
CA TRP A 27 -5.14 3.71 10.33
C TRP A 27 -6.60 3.61 9.96
N PHE A 28 -7.40 3.26 10.96
CA PHE A 28 -8.84 3.16 10.85
C PHE A 28 -9.47 4.06 11.92
N GLU A 29 -10.54 4.74 11.55
CA GLU A 29 -11.37 5.49 12.47
C GLU A 29 -12.84 5.14 12.25
N ASP A 30 -13.47 4.58 13.27
CA ASP A 30 -14.92 4.44 13.29
C ASP A 30 -15.57 5.77 13.66
N ARG A 31 -16.19 6.41 12.67
CA ARG A 31 -16.99 7.61 12.86
C ARG A 31 -18.45 7.24 12.97
N THR A 32 -19.04 7.41 14.14
CA THR A 32 -20.50 7.40 14.26
C THR A 32 -21.04 8.78 13.91
N THR A 33 -21.80 8.88 12.81
CA THR A 33 -22.55 10.09 12.44
C THR A 33 -24.05 9.78 12.48
N GLY A 34 -24.70 10.17 13.57
CA GLY A 34 -26.08 9.76 13.87
C GLY A 34 -26.16 8.24 14.11
N SER A 35 -27.09 7.56 13.43
CA SER A 35 -27.24 6.09 13.49
C SER A 35 -26.35 5.33 12.51
N THR A 36 -25.44 6.01 11.80
CA THR A 36 -24.58 5.41 10.77
C THR A 36 -23.15 5.34 11.27
N ALA A 37 -22.58 4.13 11.35
CA ALA A 37 -21.14 3.95 11.47
C ALA A 37 -20.50 4.15 10.09
N GLN A 38 -19.50 5.01 9.99
CA GLN A 38 -18.65 5.20 8.82
C GLN A 38 -17.22 4.91 9.22
N GLY A 39 -16.61 3.87 8.63
CA GLY A 39 -15.18 3.62 8.76
C GLY A 39 -14.39 4.55 7.83
N VAL A 40 -13.40 5.25 8.36
CA VAL A 40 -12.40 5.96 7.57
C VAL A 40 -11.10 5.17 7.61
N ASN A 41 -10.63 4.74 6.44
CA ASN A 41 -9.32 4.13 6.28
C ASN A 41 -8.35 5.14 5.66
N GLY A 42 -7.13 5.19 6.19
CA GLY A 42 -6.03 5.91 5.56
C GLY A 42 -4.76 5.08 5.58
N SER A 43 -3.95 5.26 4.56
CA SER A 43 -2.61 4.67 4.46
C SER A 43 -1.56 5.78 4.46
N PHE A 44 -0.41 5.53 5.08
CA PHE A 44 0.68 6.50 5.12
C PHE A 44 2.04 5.83 4.92
N VAL A 45 2.95 6.59 4.33
CA VAL A 45 4.39 6.35 4.34
C VAL A 45 5.06 7.65 4.75
N TYR A 46 5.96 7.58 5.71
CA TYR A 46 6.66 8.74 6.25
C TYR A 46 8.11 8.40 6.55
N GLY A 47 9.03 9.33 6.39
CA GLY A 47 10.44 9.05 6.57
C GLY A 47 11.37 10.16 6.11
N SER A 48 12.65 9.82 6.04
CA SER A 48 13.73 10.66 5.52
C SER A 48 13.67 10.70 4.00
N ALA A 49 12.88 11.62 3.46
CA ALA A 49 12.74 11.82 2.02
C ALA A 49 14.09 12.18 1.38
N THR A 50 14.41 11.58 0.23
CA THR A 50 15.60 11.94 -0.55
C THR A 50 15.56 13.40 -0.96
N ASP A 51 16.67 14.12 -0.83
CA ASP A 51 16.81 15.46 -1.41
C ASP A 51 16.64 15.35 -2.93
N PRO A 52 15.77 16.14 -3.59
CA PRO A 52 15.60 16.07 -5.03
C PRO A 52 16.90 16.26 -5.84
N ALA A 53 17.90 16.97 -5.30
CA ALA A 53 19.21 17.11 -5.93
C ALA A 53 20.08 15.84 -5.84
N SER A 54 19.75 14.93 -4.91
CA SER A 54 20.44 13.65 -4.69
C SER A 54 19.76 12.47 -5.39
N ILE A 55 18.61 12.67 -6.03
CA ILE A 55 18.01 11.65 -6.89
C ILE A 55 18.89 11.50 -8.14
N PRO A 56 19.32 10.27 -8.51
CA PRO A 56 20.11 10.07 -9.72
C PRO A 56 19.42 10.66 -10.96
N SER A 57 20.19 11.22 -11.87
CA SER A 57 19.69 11.80 -13.13
C SER A 57 19.84 10.87 -14.33
N THR A 58 20.55 9.75 -14.16
CA THR A 58 20.81 8.75 -15.20
C THR A 58 20.87 7.35 -14.58
N GLY A 59 20.80 6.33 -15.43
CA GLY A 59 20.80 4.93 -15.02
C GLY A 59 19.42 4.41 -14.63
N THR A 60 19.39 3.18 -14.15
CA THR A 60 18.17 2.48 -13.74
C THR A 60 18.32 1.87 -12.36
N ALA A 61 17.21 1.75 -11.62
CA ALA A 61 17.16 0.99 -10.37
C ALA A 61 15.87 0.16 -10.30
N SER A 62 15.96 -1.04 -9.73
CA SER A 62 14.80 -1.87 -9.43
C SER A 62 14.58 -1.87 -7.93
N TYR A 63 13.32 -1.73 -7.52
CA TYR A 63 12.89 -1.78 -6.14
C TYR A 63 11.94 -2.95 -5.96
N ALA A 64 12.26 -3.84 -5.04
CA ALA A 64 11.38 -4.91 -4.61
C ALA A 64 10.78 -4.57 -3.25
N GLY A 65 9.55 -4.98 -3.02
CA GLY A 65 8.90 -4.81 -1.74
C GLY A 65 7.47 -5.31 -1.76
N ASN A 66 6.58 -4.63 -1.04
CA ASN A 66 5.22 -5.09 -0.83
C ASN A 66 4.22 -3.93 -0.87
N ILE A 67 2.95 -4.27 -1.09
CA ILE A 67 1.82 -3.40 -0.79
C ILE A 67 1.03 -3.98 0.38
N SER A 68 0.35 -3.11 1.12
CA SER A 68 -0.77 -3.50 1.96
C SER A 68 -1.88 -2.47 1.81
N GLY A 69 -3.12 -2.91 1.97
CA GLY A 69 -4.29 -2.06 1.79
C GLY A 69 -5.57 -2.77 2.14
N THR A 70 -6.68 -2.16 1.76
CA THR A 70 -8.03 -2.65 2.05
C THR A 70 -8.85 -2.61 0.76
N TYR A 71 -9.63 -3.67 0.52
CA TYR A 71 -10.52 -3.76 -0.63
C TYR A 71 -11.99 -3.64 -0.19
N PHE A 72 -12.59 -2.48 -0.48
CA PHE A 72 -13.99 -2.19 -0.19
C PHE A 72 -14.89 -2.79 -1.29
N LEU A 73 -15.59 -3.86 -0.93
CA LEU A 73 -16.48 -4.59 -1.83
C LEU A 73 -17.71 -3.74 -2.21
N ALA A 74 -18.15 -3.82 -3.46
CA ALA A 74 -19.31 -3.06 -3.96
C ALA A 74 -20.63 -3.43 -3.27
N ASN A 75 -20.71 -4.61 -2.68
CA ASN A 75 -21.89 -5.11 -1.96
C ASN A 75 -21.97 -4.60 -0.51
N GLY A 76 -21.00 -3.82 -0.04
CA GLY A 76 -20.97 -3.29 1.32
C GLY A 76 -20.63 -4.33 2.40
N ALA A 77 -20.14 -5.51 2.03
CA ALA A 77 -19.54 -6.43 2.99
C ALA A 77 -18.27 -5.79 3.61
N GLU A 78 -17.88 -6.27 4.80
CA GLU A 78 -16.68 -5.77 5.49
C GLU A 78 -15.48 -5.85 4.54
N PRO A 79 -14.65 -4.81 4.50
CA PRO A 79 -13.59 -4.72 3.53
C PRO A 79 -12.38 -5.54 4.02
N PRO A 80 -11.98 -6.61 3.30
CA PRO A 80 -10.83 -7.39 3.74
C PRO A 80 -9.50 -6.68 3.49
N ASP A 81 -8.47 -7.12 4.20
CA ASP A 81 -7.10 -6.66 4.00
C ASP A 81 -6.50 -7.30 2.75
N THR A 82 -5.64 -6.57 2.06
CA THR A 82 -4.98 -7.00 0.83
C THR A 82 -3.47 -6.88 0.96
N HIS A 83 -2.75 -7.86 0.44
CA HIS A 83 -1.29 -7.85 0.36
C HIS A 83 -0.84 -8.33 -1.01
N ALA A 84 0.27 -7.81 -1.51
CA ALA A 84 0.90 -8.29 -2.73
C ALA A 84 2.39 -7.95 -2.74
N SER A 85 3.18 -8.72 -3.47
CA SER A 85 4.56 -8.33 -3.77
C SER A 85 4.56 -7.20 -4.80
N MET A 86 5.44 -6.22 -4.62
CA MET A 86 5.58 -5.04 -5.48
C MET A 86 6.96 -5.01 -6.12
N ASN A 87 7.00 -4.67 -7.40
CA ASN A 87 8.22 -4.35 -8.13
C ASN A 87 8.06 -3.00 -8.84
N ALA A 88 9.07 -2.14 -8.70
CA ALA A 88 9.17 -0.91 -9.46
C ALA A 88 10.54 -0.78 -10.12
N THR A 89 10.58 -0.53 -11.43
CA THR A 89 11.82 -0.22 -12.15
C THR A 89 11.82 1.24 -12.56
N VAL A 90 12.82 1.97 -12.09
CA VAL A 90 13.01 3.40 -12.33
C VAL A 90 14.04 3.59 -13.42
N ASP A 91 13.71 4.41 -14.41
CA ASP A 91 14.64 5.02 -15.34
C ASP A 91 14.81 6.48 -14.93
N PHE A 92 16.00 6.82 -14.44
CA PHE A 92 16.30 8.16 -13.94
C PHE A 92 16.46 9.19 -15.05
N SER A 93 16.85 8.76 -16.25
CA SER A 93 16.96 9.64 -17.41
C SER A 93 15.59 9.99 -17.98
N ALA A 94 14.68 9.01 -18.03
CA ALA A 94 13.30 9.19 -18.47
C ALA A 94 12.39 9.77 -17.35
N ARG A 95 12.87 9.78 -16.10
CA ARG A 95 12.10 10.13 -14.89
C ARG A 95 10.78 9.38 -14.80
N SER A 96 10.87 8.08 -15.09
CA SER A 96 9.74 7.18 -15.21
C SER A 96 9.94 5.96 -14.32
N LEU A 97 8.86 5.45 -13.75
CA LEU A 97 8.82 4.25 -12.94
C LEU A 97 7.77 3.30 -13.52
N SER A 98 8.18 2.10 -13.91
CA SER A 98 7.26 1.01 -14.21
C SER A 98 6.89 0.33 -12.90
N PHE A 99 5.63 0.38 -12.49
CA PHE A 99 5.10 -0.19 -11.26
C PHE A 99 4.28 -1.44 -11.55
N SER A 100 4.48 -2.49 -10.76
CA SER A 100 3.71 -3.72 -10.87
C SER A 100 3.56 -4.41 -9.52
N THR A 101 2.46 -5.15 -9.36
CA THR A 101 2.29 -6.08 -8.25
C THR A 101 1.93 -7.46 -8.74
N GLN A 102 2.24 -8.45 -7.92
CA GLN A 102 1.99 -9.86 -8.18
C GLN A 102 1.64 -10.59 -6.90
N ASN A 103 1.05 -11.78 -7.04
CA ASN A 103 0.64 -12.62 -5.92
C ASN A 103 -0.28 -11.90 -4.94
N SER A 104 -1.19 -11.05 -5.44
CA SER A 104 -2.19 -10.40 -4.59
C SER A 104 -3.02 -11.43 -3.83
N ARG A 105 -3.23 -11.18 -2.53
CA ARG A 105 -4.00 -12.01 -1.62
C ARG A 105 -4.95 -11.14 -0.80
N ILE A 106 -6.10 -11.72 -0.49
CA ILE A 106 -7.10 -11.17 0.42
C ILE A 106 -7.05 -11.94 1.73
N TYR A 107 -7.07 -11.21 2.83
CA TYR A 107 -7.08 -11.73 4.18
C TYR A 107 -8.35 -11.24 4.87
N ASN A 108 -9.20 -12.18 5.26
CA ASN A 108 -10.45 -11.84 5.91
C ASN A 108 -10.18 -11.67 7.41
N SER A 109 -10.31 -10.45 7.92
CA SER A 109 -10.02 -10.09 9.32
C SER A 109 -10.98 -10.73 10.34
N TYR A 110 -12.02 -11.43 9.87
CA TYR A 110 -13.09 -12.00 10.69
C TYR A 110 -12.70 -13.17 11.61
N ASP A 111 -11.61 -13.88 11.35
CA ASP A 111 -11.21 -14.99 12.24
C ASP A 111 -10.38 -14.50 13.44
N ASN A 112 -10.07 -13.20 13.53
CA ASN A 112 -9.36 -12.66 14.69
C ASN A 112 -10.26 -12.75 15.94
N THR A 113 -9.84 -13.54 16.92
CA THR A 113 -10.55 -13.67 18.19
C THR A 113 -9.89 -12.79 19.24
N TYR A 114 -10.64 -11.86 19.81
CA TYR A 114 -10.20 -11.07 20.95
C TYR A 114 -10.61 -11.77 22.25
N ASP A 115 -9.61 -12.23 23.01
CA ASP A 115 -9.81 -12.78 24.33
C ASP A 115 -9.76 -11.66 25.38
N GLN A 116 -10.94 -11.26 25.85
CA GLN A 116 -11.10 -10.23 26.88
C GLN A 116 -10.49 -10.65 28.24
N ALA A 117 -10.41 -11.94 28.54
CA ALA A 117 -9.87 -12.42 29.82
C ALA A 117 -8.35 -12.31 29.88
N THR A 118 -7.67 -12.38 28.73
CA THR A 118 -6.21 -12.29 28.64
C THR A 118 -5.70 -11.00 28.00
N ASN A 119 -6.60 -10.14 27.52
CA ASN A 119 -6.28 -8.92 26.76
C ASN A 119 -5.37 -9.24 25.55
N LYS A 120 -5.69 -10.32 24.84
CA LYS A 120 -4.91 -10.82 23.70
C LYS A 120 -5.78 -10.96 22.46
N VAL A 121 -5.25 -10.52 21.33
CA VAL A 121 -5.82 -10.81 20.00
C VAL A 121 -5.14 -12.06 19.47
N THR A 122 -5.91 -13.12 19.23
CA THR A 122 -5.47 -14.26 18.43
C THR A 122 -5.76 -13.94 16.98
N ILE A 123 -4.72 -13.60 16.25
CA ILE A 123 -4.83 -13.30 14.83
C ILE A 123 -4.88 -14.64 14.08
N VAL A 124 -6.06 -15.02 13.59
CA VAL A 124 -6.25 -16.22 12.76
C VAL A 124 -6.15 -15.78 11.30
N ASN A 125 -5.00 -15.20 10.95
CA ASN A 125 -4.74 -14.73 9.58
C ASN A 125 -4.27 -15.88 8.66
N SER A 126 -4.93 -17.04 8.74
CA SER A 126 -4.47 -18.29 8.12
C SER A 126 -5.10 -18.61 6.77
N ASN A 127 -6.22 -17.98 6.39
CA ASN A 127 -6.92 -18.27 5.12
C ASN A 127 -6.77 -17.15 4.10
N ALA A 128 -5.53 -16.88 3.72
CA ALA A 128 -5.22 -15.99 2.61
C ALA A 128 -5.79 -16.54 1.30
N THR A 129 -6.73 -15.84 0.67
CA THR A 129 -7.28 -16.23 -0.63
C THR A 129 -6.52 -15.53 -1.75
N ALA A 130 -6.13 -16.26 -2.79
CA ALA A 130 -5.49 -15.66 -3.96
C ALA A 130 -6.48 -14.73 -4.67
N ALA A 131 -6.05 -13.51 -4.96
CA ALA A 131 -6.86 -12.46 -5.56
C ALA A 131 -6.11 -11.81 -6.75
N PRO A 132 -5.80 -12.57 -7.81
CA PRO A 132 -5.00 -12.08 -8.93
C PRO A 132 -5.64 -10.90 -9.68
N GLU A 133 -6.96 -10.70 -9.55
CA GLU A 133 -7.68 -9.53 -10.04
C GLU A 133 -7.25 -8.22 -9.36
N LEU A 134 -6.58 -8.29 -8.20
CA LEU A 134 -6.01 -7.14 -7.51
C LEU A 134 -4.53 -6.90 -7.86
N ASN A 135 -3.96 -7.67 -8.79
CA ASN A 135 -2.62 -7.36 -9.30
C ASN A 135 -2.69 -6.07 -10.11
N MET A 136 -1.76 -5.15 -9.84
CA MET A 136 -1.73 -3.81 -10.38
C MET A 136 -0.58 -3.64 -11.36
N ASN A 137 -0.77 -2.75 -12.35
CA ASN A 137 0.31 -2.24 -13.19
C ASN A 137 0.09 -0.75 -13.52
N GLY A 138 1.18 -0.05 -13.81
CA GLY A 138 1.11 1.35 -14.24
C GLY A 138 2.48 1.97 -14.48
N THR A 139 2.46 3.19 -15.01
CA THR A 139 3.65 4.01 -15.18
C THR A 139 3.49 5.28 -14.37
N LEU A 140 4.44 5.55 -13.49
CA LEU A 140 4.51 6.76 -12.69
C LEU A 140 5.67 7.63 -13.20
N THR A 141 5.55 8.94 -13.05
CA THR A 141 6.57 9.88 -13.50
C THR A 141 6.84 10.94 -12.44
N TYR A 142 7.99 11.61 -12.54
CA TYR A 142 8.34 12.74 -11.69
C TYR A 142 9.05 13.83 -12.48
N ALA A 143 8.92 15.07 -12.00
CA ALA A 143 9.57 16.22 -12.60
C ALA A 143 11.05 16.32 -12.19
N ALA A 144 11.85 17.02 -12.98
CA ALA A 144 13.20 17.41 -12.58
C ALA A 144 13.17 18.21 -11.27
N GLY A 145 14.05 17.90 -10.32
CA GLY A 145 14.08 18.58 -9.02
C GLY A 145 12.87 18.29 -8.12
N SER A 146 12.09 17.25 -8.41
CA SER A 146 10.99 16.76 -7.56
C SER A 146 11.33 15.40 -6.96
N ASN A 147 11.01 15.23 -5.67
CA ASN A 147 10.97 13.93 -5.00
C ASN A 147 9.53 13.42 -4.82
N VAL A 148 8.66 13.74 -5.77
CA VAL A 148 7.29 13.23 -5.81
C VAL A 148 7.07 12.64 -7.18
N PHE A 149 6.75 11.35 -7.22
CA PHE A 149 6.30 10.68 -8.42
C PHE A 149 4.82 10.32 -8.30
N SER A 150 4.10 10.36 -9.41
CA SER A 150 2.71 9.93 -9.48
C SER A 150 2.36 9.41 -10.87
N GLY A 151 1.28 8.64 -10.95
CA GLY A 151 0.77 8.13 -12.20
C GLY A 151 -0.47 7.28 -12.02
N THR A 152 -1.09 6.93 -13.14
CA THR A 152 -2.24 6.02 -13.14
C THR A 152 -1.76 4.59 -12.98
N VAL A 153 -2.43 3.86 -12.09
CA VAL A 153 -2.29 2.43 -11.88
C VAL A 153 -3.65 1.78 -12.12
N THR A 154 -3.65 0.57 -12.67
CA THR A 154 -4.86 -0.21 -12.94
C THR A 154 -4.68 -1.63 -12.42
N ASP A 155 -5.70 -2.17 -11.76
CA ASP A 155 -5.72 -3.58 -11.37
C ASP A 155 -6.30 -4.48 -12.49
N ALA A 156 -6.03 -5.77 -12.42
CA ALA A 156 -6.54 -6.76 -13.38
C ALA A 156 -8.08 -6.90 -13.33
N GLY A 157 -8.71 -6.45 -12.26
CA GLY A 157 -10.16 -6.29 -12.11
C GLY A 157 -10.73 -5.10 -12.88
N GLY A 158 -9.89 -4.23 -13.45
CA GLY A 158 -10.26 -3.06 -14.23
C GLY A 158 -10.61 -1.83 -13.39
N ARG A 159 -10.15 -1.75 -12.14
CA ARG A 159 -10.18 -0.51 -11.34
C ARG A 159 -8.95 0.31 -11.68
N SER A 160 -9.13 1.61 -11.80
CA SER A 160 -8.03 2.53 -12.08
C SER A 160 -8.06 3.70 -11.10
N GLY A 161 -6.90 4.32 -10.93
CA GLY A 161 -6.74 5.49 -10.09
C GLY A 161 -5.29 5.90 -10.00
N THR A 162 -4.98 6.76 -9.04
CA THR A 162 -3.65 7.36 -8.92
C THR A 162 -2.85 6.66 -7.83
N ALA A 163 -1.59 6.34 -8.14
CA ALA A 163 -0.56 6.07 -7.14
C ALA A 163 0.37 7.28 -7.03
N THR A 164 0.74 7.67 -5.82
CA THR A 164 1.68 8.77 -5.54
C THR A 164 2.66 8.34 -4.48
N GLY A 165 3.95 8.64 -4.68
CA GLY A 165 5.01 8.26 -3.75
C GLY A 165 6.22 9.17 -3.82
N ARG A 166 7.24 8.79 -3.05
CA ARG A 166 8.52 9.49 -2.92
C ARG A 166 9.67 8.49 -2.84
N PHE A 167 10.88 8.97 -3.11
CA PHE A 167 12.13 8.31 -2.78
C PHE A 167 12.54 8.66 -1.34
N PHE A 168 13.13 7.69 -0.65
CA PHE A 168 13.63 7.82 0.72
C PHE A 168 15.10 7.39 0.80
N GLY A 169 15.82 8.02 1.74
CA GLY A 169 17.25 7.82 1.96
C GLY A 169 18.14 8.79 1.16
N PRO A 170 19.45 8.88 1.49
CA PRO A 170 20.39 9.82 0.87
C PRO A 170 20.53 9.71 -0.65
N ALA A 171 20.35 8.51 -1.22
CA ALA A 171 20.54 8.21 -2.64
C ALA A 171 19.35 7.42 -3.23
N ALA A 172 18.14 7.72 -2.75
CA ALA A 172 16.89 7.08 -3.19
C ALA A 172 16.92 5.55 -2.99
N GLU A 173 17.45 5.05 -1.88
CA GLU A 173 17.59 3.64 -1.54
C GLU A 173 16.22 2.93 -1.43
N GLU A 174 15.20 3.68 -1.05
CA GLU A 174 13.85 3.20 -0.79
C GLU A 174 12.81 4.03 -1.56
N ILE A 175 11.66 3.43 -1.84
CA ILE A 175 10.47 4.11 -2.36
C ILE A 175 9.27 3.77 -1.50
N GLY A 176 8.34 4.71 -1.40
CA GLY A 176 7.05 4.40 -0.81
C GLY A 176 5.99 5.46 -1.10
N GLY A 177 4.73 5.06 -0.95
CA GLY A 177 3.61 5.91 -1.28
C GLY A 177 2.27 5.24 -1.03
N ALA A 178 1.23 5.83 -1.59
CA ALA A 178 -0.14 5.35 -1.48
C ALA A 178 -0.84 5.29 -2.83
N PHE A 179 -1.87 4.45 -2.92
CA PHE A 179 -2.72 4.30 -4.09
C PHE A 179 -4.19 4.23 -3.70
N GLY A 180 -5.06 4.60 -4.65
CA GLY A 180 -6.50 4.40 -4.54
C GLY A 180 -7.10 4.16 -5.91
N LEU A 181 -7.75 3.01 -6.09
CA LEU A 181 -8.35 2.53 -7.33
C LEU A 181 -9.84 2.35 -7.14
N SER A 182 -10.63 2.66 -8.17
CA SER A 182 -12.06 2.36 -8.17
C SER A 182 -12.55 2.05 -9.59
N ALA A 183 -13.70 1.38 -9.67
CA ALA A 183 -14.49 1.30 -10.90
C ALA A 183 -15.97 1.16 -10.54
N ALA A 184 -16.84 1.67 -11.42
CA ALA A 184 -18.28 1.54 -11.26
C ALA A 184 -18.68 0.08 -11.07
N GLY A 185 -19.38 -0.23 -9.98
CA GLY A 185 -19.86 -1.58 -9.66
C GLY A 185 -18.80 -2.57 -9.18
N LYS A 186 -17.53 -2.18 -9.01
CA LYS A 186 -16.43 -3.09 -8.64
C LYS A 186 -15.80 -2.82 -7.27
N GLY A 187 -16.28 -1.81 -6.54
CA GLY A 187 -15.71 -1.44 -5.25
C GLY A 187 -14.41 -0.63 -5.37
N THR A 188 -13.76 -0.36 -4.25
CA THR A 188 -12.58 0.51 -4.13
C THR A 188 -11.43 -0.26 -3.51
N HIS A 189 -10.21 -0.13 -4.06
CA HIS A 189 -9.00 -0.73 -3.50
C HIS A 189 -7.99 0.37 -3.19
N SER A 190 -7.58 0.51 -1.94
CA SER A 190 -6.64 1.55 -1.52
C SER A 190 -5.63 1.02 -0.51
N GLY A 191 -4.43 1.59 -0.51
CA GLY A 191 -3.36 1.10 0.35
C GLY A 191 -2.08 1.92 0.24
N TYR A 192 -1.01 1.39 0.83
CA TYR A 192 0.36 1.86 0.64
C TYR A 192 1.19 0.84 -0.15
N PHE A 193 2.29 1.32 -0.72
CA PHE A 193 3.35 0.50 -1.27
C PHE A 193 4.70 0.96 -0.71
N VAL A 194 5.62 0.01 -0.56
CA VAL A 194 6.98 0.24 -0.09
C VAL A 194 7.94 -0.69 -0.82
N GLY A 195 9.16 -0.22 -1.11
CA GLY A 195 10.18 -1.02 -1.78
C GLY A 195 11.58 -0.49 -1.54
N LYS A 196 12.57 -1.37 -1.67
CA LYS A 196 14.00 -1.08 -1.52
C LYS A 196 14.77 -1.64 -2.71
N LYS A 197 15.90 -1.01 -3.03
CA LYS A 197 16.82 -1.49 -4.08
C LYS A 197 17.47 -2.84 -3.73
#